data_AF-A0A8T5SHV6-F1
#
_entry.id   AF-A0A8T5SHV6-F1
#
_cell.length_a   1.000
_cell.length_b   1.000
_cell.length_c   1.000
_cell.angle_alpha   90.00
_cell.angle_beta   90.00
_cell.angle_gamma   90.00
#
_symmetry.space_group_name_H-M   'P 1'
#
loop_
_entity.id
_entity.type
_entity.pdbx_description
1 polymer ?
#
loop_
_entity_poly.entity_id
_entity_poly.type
_entity_poly.pdbx_seq_one_letter_code
_entity_poly.pdbx_strand_id
1 'polypeptide(L)'
;MSAGAKKEKQVKRRTWMMPQEVEVWYVLPSIRRELAKVMKTKVVTRINEDGEKVDHKVTQKEIARMLGVTEPAITQYLLKKKGQRSRGDQVSLPDHILREINKSADQMIADYEKIRLLEDQDIFQTMTSEINRIIKTMRDAGVMCDIHREFCAHANEPCDACDTK
;
A
#
# COMPACT_ATOMS: atom_id res chain seq x y z
N MET A 1 39.51 -14.66 -10.74
CA MET A 1 38.13 -14.61 -11.27
C MET A 1 37.35 -13.61 -10.42
N SER A 2 37.14 -12.39 -10.91
CA SER A 2 36.47 -11.32 -10.16
C SER A 2 34.96 -11.41 -10.35
N ALA A 3 34.22 -11.58 -9.26
CA ALA A 3 32.77 -11.61 -9.25
C ALA A 3 32.22 -10.22 -9.63
N GLY A 4 31.47 -10.16 -10.72
CA GLY A 4 30.82 -8.93 -11.16
C GLY A 4 29.80 -8.44 -10.13
N ALA A 5 30.11 -7.32 -9.47
CA ALA A 5 29.15 -6.58 -8.68
C ALA A 5 27.95 -6.21 -9.56
N LYS A 6 26.76 -6.72 -9.22
CA LYS A 6 25.51 -6.28 -9.82
C LYS A 6 25.37 -4.79 -9.53
N LYS A 7 25.59 -3.93 -10.54
CA LYS A 7 25.25 -2.51 -10.46
C LYS A 7 23.76 -2.41 -10.13
N GLU A 8 23.43 -2.03 -8.91
CA GLU A 8 22.08 -1.57 -8.58
C GLU A 8 21.74 -0.46 -9.56
N LYS A 9 20.66 -0.64 -10.32
CA LYS A 9 20.20 0.38 -11.27
C LYS A 9 19.80 1.59 -10.45
N GLN A 10 20.67 2.58 -10.43
CA GLN A 10 20.42 3.88 -9.82
C GLN A 10 19.12 4.44 -10.43
N VAL A 11 18.13 4.68 -9.57
CA VAL A 11 16.90 5.36 -9.99
C VAL A 11 17.33 6.72 -10.52
N LYS A 12 16.99 7.03 -11.79
CA LYS A 12 17.28 8.35 -12.35
C LYS A 12 16.48 9.38 -11.55
N ARG A 13 17.16 10.10 -10.66
CA ARG A 13 16.57 11.22 -9.91
C ARG A 13 16.05 12.23 -10.93
N ARG A 14 14.78 12.59 -10.81
CA ARG A 14 14.22 13.68 -11.62
C ARG A 14 14.75 14.99 -11.07
N THR A 15 14.89 15.99 -11.95
CA THR A 15 15.34 17.33 -11.57
C THR A 15 14.45 17.87 -10.45
N TRP A 16 13.13 17.87 -10.63
CA TRP A 16 12.17 18.32 -9.62
C TRP A 16 10.94 17.41 -9.56
N MET A 17 10.47 17.12 -8.35
CA MET A 17 9.14 16.54 -8.08
C MET A 17 8.63 17.05 -6.73
N MET A 18 7.36 17.42 -6.68
CA MET A 18 6.67 17.79 -5.46
C MET A 18 6.41 16.55 -4.58
N PRO A 19 6.38 16.67 -3.24
CA PRO A 19 6.02 15.56 -2.35
C PRO A 19 4.69 14.88 -2.72
N GLN A 20 3.71 15.64 -3.19
CA GLN A 20 2.41 15.13 -3.64
C GLN A 20 2.54 14.27 -4.90
N GLU A 21 3.44 14.63 -5.83
CA GLU A 21 3.71 13.80 -7.02
C GLU A 21 4.40 12.50 -6.61
N VAL A 22 5.34 12.56 -5.67
CA VAL A 22 5.98 11.37 -5.09
C VAL A 22 4.92 10.47 -4.44
N GLU A 23 4.00 11.06 -3.69
CA GLU A 23 2.95 10.33 -3.01
C GLU A 23 2.05 9.59 -4.01
N VAL A 24 1.50 10.31 -4.99
CA VAL A 24 0.56 9.74 -5.97
C VAL A 24 1.26 8.70 -6.85
N TRP A 25 2.52 8.93 -7.23
CA TRP A 25 3.20 8.07 -8.19
C TRP A 25 3.90 6.87 -7.57
N TYR A 26 4.39 6.95 -6.34
CA TYR A 26 5.25 5.93 -5.74
C TYR A 26 4.69 5.41 -4.42
N VAL A 27 4.32 6.31 -3.50
CA VAL A 27 3.87 5.91 -2.15
C VAL A 27 2.51 5.21 -2.19
N LEU A 28 1.48 5.84 -2.77
CA LEU A 28 0.14 5.28 -2.83
C LEU A 28 0.10 3.91 -3.55
N PRO A 29 0.79 3.70 -4.69
CA PRO A 29 0.93 2.37 -5.29
C PRO A 29 1.66 1.36 -4.41
N SER A 30 2.66 1.79 -3.63
CA SER A 30 3.37 0.90 -2.70
C SER A 30 2.48 0.45 -1.54
N ILE A 31 1.69 1.37 -0.95
CA ILE A 31 0.72 1.07 0.11
C ILE A 31 -0.34 0.09 -0.40
N ARG A 32 -0.98 0.38 -1.55
CA ARG A 32 -1.98 -0.53 -2.14
C ARG A 32 -1.44 -1.93 -2.40
N ARG A 33 -0.19 -2.04 -2.88
CA ARG A 33 0.46 -3.34 -3.09
C ARG A 33 0.64 -4.10 -1.78
N GLU A 34 1.17 -3.45 -0.74
CA GLU A 34 1.38 -4.11 0.55
C GLU A 34 0.06 -4.47 1.24
N LEU A 35 -0.96 -3.61 1.17
CA LEU A 35 -2.32 -3.93 1.62
C LEU A 35 -2.85 -5.19 0.92
N ALA A 36 -2.76 -5.26 -0.42
CA ALA A 36 -3.22 -6.41 -1.17
C ALA A 36 -2.50 -7.71 -0.77
N LYS A 37 -1.18 -7.65 -0.54
CA LYS A 37 -0.40 -8.81 -0.06
C LYS A 37 -0.84 -9.25 1.33
N VAL A 38 -0.99 -8.32 2.27
CA VAL A 38 -1.43 -8.63 3.63
C VAL A 38 -2.84 -9.22 3.61
N MET A 39 -3.80 -8.53 2.99
CA MET A 39 -5.19 -8.98 2.90
C MET A 39 -5.29 -10.38 2.29
N LYS A 40 -4.44 -10.71 1.30
CA LYS A 40 -4.47 -12.03 0.67
C LYS A 40 -4.11 -13.19 1.61
N THR A 41 -3.43 -12.91 2.71
CA THR A 41 -3.08 -13.89 3.75
C THR A 41 -4.16 -14.04 4.83
N LYS A 42 -5.14 -13.13 4.87
CA LYS A 42 -6.16 -13.08 5.92
C LYS A 42 -7.29 -14.08 5.64
N VAL A 43 -7.92 -14.51 6.72
CA VAL A 43 -9.06 -15.43 6.75
C VAL A 43 -10.19 -14.75 7.52
N VAL A 44 -11.41 -14.93 7.04
CA VAL A 44 -12.65 -14.42 7.65
C VAL A 44 -13.60 -15.60 7.87
N THR A 45 -14.26 -15.62 9.02
CA THR A 45 -15.26 -16.63 9.34
C THR A 45 -16.64 -16.13 8.94
N ARG A 46 -17.38 -16.92 8.16
CA ARG A 46 -18.73 -16.60 7.66
C ARG A 46 -19.70 -17.72 8.00
N ILE A 47 -20.99 -17.42 7.98
CA ILE A 47 -22.04 -18.42 8.16
C ILE A 47 -22.51 -18.88 6.78
N ASN A 48 -22.55 -20.19 6.53
CA ASN A 48 -23.07 -20.76 5.28
C ASN A 48 -24.61 -20.92 5.34
N GLU A 49 -25.20 -21.48 4.28
CA GLU A 49 -26.65 -21.69 4.19
C GLU A 49 -27.20 -22.65 5.27
N ASP A 50 -26.35 -23.57 5.75
CA ASP A 50 -26.67 -24.54 6.79
C ASP A 50 -26.52 -23.98 8.23
N GLY A 51 -26.10 -22.71 8.36
CA GLY A 51 -25.89 -22.06 9.66
C GLY A 51 -24.53 -22.35 10.31
N GLU A 52 -23.61 -23.00 9.60
CA GLU A 52 -22.29 -23.37 10.09
C GLU A 52 -21.25 -22.25 9.89
N LYS A 53 -20.32 -22.10 10.83
CA LYS A 53 -19.19 -21.17 10.72
C LYS A 53 -18.07 -21.78 9.88
N VAL A 54 -17.77 -21.15 8.76
CA VAL A 54 -16.75 -21.60 7.80
C VAL A 54 -15.71 -20.50 7.59
N ASP A 55 -14.45 -20.90 7.54
CA ASP A 55 -13.32 -20.01 7.28
C ASP A 55 -13.08 -19.83 5.78
N HIS A 56 -13.06 -18.59 5.34
CA HIS A 56 -12.82 -18.19 3.95
C HIS A 56 -11.59 -17.30 3.84
N LYS A 57 -10.76 -17.55 2.83
CA LYS A 57 -9.70 -16.60 2.46
C LYS A 57 -10.32 -15.39 1.79
N VAL A 58 -9.76 -14.22 2.08
CA VAL A 58 -10.13 -13.01 1.32
C VAL A 58 -9.76 -13.19 -0.16
N THR A 59 -10.75 -13.03 -1.03
CA THR A 59 -10.62 -13.22 -2.48
C THR A 59 -10.02 -11.98 -3.16
N GLN A 60 -9.46 -12.14 -4.36
CA GLN A 60 -8.94 -10.98 -5.10
C GLN A 60 -10.03 -9.98 -5.46
N LYS A 61 -11.24 -10.47 -5.75
CA LYS A 61 -12.43 -9.65 -6.00
C LYS A 61 -12.80 -8.77 -4.80
N GLU A 62 -12.75 -9.32 -3.60
CA GLU A 62 -13.01 -8.55 -2.37
C GLU A 62 -11.91 -7.53 -2.10
N ILE A 63 -10.64 -7.91 -2.27
CA ILE A 63 -9.51 -6.97 -2.14
C ILE A 63 -9.61 -5.84 -3.17
N ALA A 64 -9.97 -6.15 -4.42
CA ALA A 64 -10.17 -5.16 -5.48
C ALA A 64 -11.25 -4.14 -5.11
N ARG A 65 -12.39 -4.61 -4.57
CA ARG A 65 -13.47 -3.75 -4.05
C ARG A 65 -13.00 -2.89 -2.88
N MET A 66 -12.34 -3.49 -1.88
CA MET A 66 -11.81 -2.77 -0.71
C MET A 66 -10.79 -1.68 -1.07
N LEU A 67 -9.98 -1.90 -2.11
CA LEU A 67 -8.93 -0.96 -2.54
C LEU A 67 -9.36 -0.01 -3.67
N GLY A 68 -10.58 -0.12 -4.17
CA GLY A 68 -11.09 0.69 -5.28
C GLY A 68 -10.29 0.53 -6.57
N VAL A 69 -9.84 -0.68 -6.88
CA VAL A 69 -9.06 -1.01 -8.08
C VAL A 69 -9.65 -2.24 -8.77
N THR A 70 -9.14 -2.57 -9.96
CA THR A 70 -9.60 -3.74 -10.72
C THR A 70 -8.93 -5.02 -10.23
N GLU A 71 -9.58 -6.19 -10.42
CA GLU A 71 -8.98 -7.49 -10.09
C GLU A 71 -7.62 -7.74 -10.80
N PRO A 72 -7.43 -7.34 -12.09
CA PRO A 72 -6.12 -7.37 -12.72
C PRO A 72 -5.05 -6.56 -11.97
N ALA A 73 -5.40 -5.41 -11.38
CA ALA A 73 -4.45 -4.63 -10.58
C ALA A 73 -4.00 -5.40 -9.33
N ILE A 74 -4.93 -6.10 -8.66
CA ILE A 74 -4.60 -6.99 -7.53
C ILE A 74 -3.69 -8.13 -7.98
N THR A 75 -3.99 -8.75 -9.13
CA THR A 75 -3.11 -9.78 -9.71
C THR A 75 -1.70 -9.22 -9.92
N GLN A 76 -1.55 -8.01 -10.47
CA GLN A 76 -0.25 -7.38 -10.67
C GLN A 76 0.51 -7.13 -9.35
N TYR A 77 -0.19 -6.71 -8.29
CA TYR A 77 0.38 -6.51 -6.96
C TYR A 77 0.90 -7.80 -6.31
N LEU A 78 0.20 -8.91 -6.51
CA LEU A 78 0.51 -10.21 -5.89
C LEU A 78 1.60 -11.00 -6.64
N LEU A 79 1.89 -10.66 -7.90
CA LEU A 79 2.98 -11.28 -8.65
C LEU A 79 4.33 -11.12 -7.91
N LYS A 80 5.12 -12.20 -7.85
CA LYS A 80 6.44 -12.20 -7.21
C LYS A 80 7.33 -11.10 -7.82
N LYS A 81 8.08 -10.38 -6.97
CA LYS A 81 8.97 -9.29 -7.38
C LYS A 81 10.11 -9.84 -8.25
N LYS A 82 9.95 -9.77 -9.57
CA LYS A 82 11.03 -9.96 -10.55
C LYS A 82 11.49 -8.59 -11.04
N GLY A 83 12.26 -7.88 -10.21
CA GLY A 83 12.71 -6.52 -10.46
C GLY A 83 11.64 -5.44 -10.20
N GLN A 84 11.84 -4.25 -10.77
CA GLN A 84 10.92 -3.11 -10.68
C GLN A 84 9.94 -3.16 -11.88
N ARG A 85 8.68 -3.55 -11.64
CA ARG A 85 7.65 -3.67 -12.68
C ARG A 85 6.72 -2.46 -12.69
N SER A 86 6.57 -1.82 -11.53
CA SER A 86 5.74 -0.64 -11.33
C SER A 86 6.48 0.43 -10.51
N ARG A 87 5.93 1.64 -10.45
CA ARG A 87 6.47 2.71 -9.59
C ARG A 87 6.44 2.34 -8.12
N GLY A 88 5.39 1.65 -7.66
CA GLY A 88 5.32 1.15 -6.28
C GLY A 88 6.50 0.23 -5.93
N ASP A 89 7.05 -0.55 -6.88
CA ASP A 89 8.17 -1.48 -6.65
C ASP A 89 9.51 -0.81 -6.36
N GLN A 90 9.57 0.49 -6.60
CA GLN A 90 10.74 1.33 -6.36
C GLN A 90 10.80 1.82 -4.90
N VAL A 91 9.71 1.73 -4.15
CA VAL A 91 9.64 2.12 -2.73
C VAL A 91 9.71 0.88 -1.85
N SER A 92 10.62 0.91 -0.87
CA SER A 92 10.68 -0.03 0.24
C SER A 92 10.10 0.63 1.49
N LEU A 93 9.04 0.06 2.05
CA LEU A 93 8.42 0.58 3.26
C LEU A 93 9.09 -0.03 4.49
N PRO A 94 9.44 0.76 5.52
CA PRO A 94 10.07 0.24 6.73
C PRO A 94 9.07 -0.57 7.58
N ASP A 95 9.59 -1.47 8.42
CA ASP A 95 8.77 -2.44 9.18
C ASP A 95 7.68 -1.80 10.04
N HIS A 96 7.94 -0.60 10.59
CA HIS A 96 6.94 0.10 11.39
C HIS A 96 5.73 0.54 10.55
N ILE A 97 5.93 0.94 9.29
CA ILE A 97 4.84 1.25 8.36
C ILE A 97 4.13 -0.02 7.91
N LEU A 98 4.86 -1.13 7.70
CA LEU A 98 4.25 -2.43 7.40
C LEU A 98 3.33 -2.92 8.54
N ARG A 99 3.67 -2.64 9.80
CA ARG A 99 2.78 -2.90 10.94
C ARG A 99 1.51 -2.08 10.88
N GLU A 100 1.60 -0.80 10.52
CA GLU A 100 0.42 0.05 10.34
C GLU A 100 -0.46 -0.40 9.16
N ILE A 101 0.15 -0.84 8.06
CA ILE A 101 -0.56 -1.45 6.93
C ILE A 101 -1.32 -2.71 7.37
N ASN A 102 -0.73 -3.53 8.23
CA ASN A 102 -1.38 -4.74 8.74
C ASN A 102 -2.63 -4.40 9.57
N LYS A 103 -2.52 -3.43 10.49
CA LYS A 103 -3.65 -2.93 11.28
C LYS A 103 -4.77 -2.39 10.38
N SER A 104 -4.41 -1.58 9.39
CA SER A 104 -5.37 -1.03 8.43
C SER A 104 -6.04 -2.13 7.59
N ALA A 105 -5.31 -3.16 7.18
CA ALA A 105 -5.90 -4.30 6.48
C ALA A 105 -6.94 -5.02 7.34
N ASP A 106 -6.66 -5.23 8.63
CA ASP A 106 -7.61 -5.85 9.56
C ASP A 106 -8.86 -4.98 9.76
N GLN A 107 -8.70 -3.67 9.92
CA GLN A 107 -9.82 -2.74 10.05
C GLN A 107 -10.69 -2.71 8.78
N MET A 108 -10.06 -2.61 7.60
CA MET A 108 -10.77 -2.60 6.32
C MET A 108 -11.54 -3.90 6.06
N ILE A 109 -10.94 -5.05 6.41
CA ILE A 109 -11.62 -6.35 6.29
C ILE A 109 -12.81 -6.40 7.25
N ALA A 110 -12.63 -5.99 8.52
CA ALA A 110 -13.70 -6.02 9.51
C ALA A 110 -14.89 -5.14 9.08
N ASP A 111 -14.64 -3.96 8.53
CA ASP A 111 -15.70 -3.08 8.02
C ASP A 111 -16.31 -3.61 6.72
N TYR A 112 -15.51 -4.19 5.82
CA TYR A 112 -16.01 -4.86 4.62
C TYR A 112 -16.97 -6.01 4.94
N GLU A 113 -16.67 -6.82 5.97
CA GLU A 113 -17.55 -7.90 6.40
C GLU A 113 -18.90 -7.41 6.96
N LYS A 114 -18.95 -6.22 7.55
CA LYS A 114 -20.21 -5.61 8.02
C LYS A 114 -21.05 -5.12 6.84
N ILE A 115 -20.42 -4.40 5.90
CA ILE A 115 -21.16 -3.76 4.80
C ILE A 115 -21.48 -4.72 3.66
N ARG A 116 -20.77 -5.85 3.48
CA ARG A 116 -21.06 -6.76 2.36
C ARG A 116 -22.46 -7.38 2.40
N LEU A 117 -23.15 -7.24 3.55
CA LEU A 117 -24.52 -7.69 3.78
C LEU A 117 -25.55 -6.56 3.57
N LEU A 118 -25.08 -5.34 3.30
CA LEU A 118 -25.89 -4.12 3.14
C LEU A 118 -25.75 -3.61 1.71
N GLU A 119 -26.85 -3.44 0.98
CA GLU A 119 -26.81 -3.11 -0.45
C GLU A 119 -26.37 -1.66 -0.74
N ASP A 120 -26.60 -0.74 0.20
CA ASP A 120 -26.41 0.71 0.00
C ASP A 120 -25.16 1.30 0.68
N GLN A 121 -24.19 0.48 1.11
CA GLN A 121 -22.97 0.96 1.77
C GLN A 121 -21.71 0.61 0.99
N ASP A 122 -20.83 1.60 0.81
CA ASP A 122 -19.51 1.42 0.22
C ASP A 122 -18.38 1.44 1.27
N ILE A 123 -17.24 0.87 0.90
CA ILE A 123 -16.04 0.76 1.74
C ILE A 123 -15.11 1.97 1.61
N PHE A 124 -15.40 2.90 0.71
CA PHE A 124 -14.41 3.88 0.25
C PHE A 124 -14.08 4.91 1.31
N GLN A 125 -15.01 5.22 2.22
CA GLN A 125 -14.72 6.05 3.38
C GLN A 125 -13.68 5.40 4.30
N THR A 126 -13.87 4.13 4.69
CA THR A 126 -12.89 3.38 5.51
C THR A 126 -11.56 3.26 4.79
N MET A 127 -11.55 2.87 3.51
CA MET A 127 -10.34 2.78 2.69
C MET A 127 -9.58 4.11 2.68
N THR A 128 -10.29 5.21 2.44
CA THR A 128 -9.69 6.56 2.37
C THR A 128 -9.11 6.95 3.73
N SER A 129 -9.85 6.73 4.81
CA SER A 129 -9.38 7.01 6.18
C SER A 129 -8.10 6.24 6.52
N GLU A 130 -8.09 4.93 6.25
CA GLU A 130 -6.96 4.06 6.58
C GLU A 130 -5.71 4.38 5.75
N ILE A 131 -5.86 4.64 4.44
CA ILE A 131 -4.72 5.05 3.60
C ILE A 131 -4.16 6.40 4.07
N ASN A 132 -5.01 7.39 4.39
CA ASN A 132 -4.56 8.67 4.90
C ASN A 132 -3.88 8.56 6.27
N ARG A 133 -4.38 7.69 7.15
CA ARG A 133 -3.76 7.38 8.45
C ARG A 133 -2.34 6.82 8.29
N ILE A 134 -2.14 5.91 7.33
CA ILE A 134 -0.82 5.36 6.99
C ILE A 134 0.09 6.47 6.45
N ILE A 135 -0.40 7.30 5.52
CA ILE A 135 0.38 8.40 4.94
C ILE A 135 0.79 9.41 6.02
N LYS A 136 -0.12 9.77 6.93
CA LYS A 136 0.20 10.63 8.08
C LYS A 136 1.30 10.03 8.94
N THR A 137 1.19 8.74 9.28
CA THR A 137 2.24 8.03 10.04
C THR A 137 3.58 8.08 9.31
N MET A 138 3.59 7.91 7.97
CA MET A 138 4.82 8.01 7.17
C MET A 138 5.42 9.43 7.19
N ARG A 139 4.59 10.48 7.27
CA ARG A 139 5.06 11.87 7.39
C ARG A 139 5.63 12.15 8.77
N ASP A 140 4.89 11.80 9.82
CA ASP A 140 5.31 11.99 11.21
C ASP A 140 6.62 11.24 11.53
N ALA A 141 6.87 10.11 10.85
CA ALA A 141 8.10 9.32 10.99
C ALA A 141 9.25 9.76 10.05
N GLY A 142 9.08 10.79 9.23
CA GLY A 142 10.08 11.26 8.26
C GLY A 142 10.26 10.38 7.01
N VAL A 143 9.54 9.26 6.91
CA VAL A 143 9.64 8.31 5.79
C VAL A 143 9.28 8.97 4.45
N MET A 144 8.32 9.90 4.44
CA MET A 144 7.98 10.65 3.22
C MET A 144 9.16 11.50 2.72
N CYS A 145 9.92 12.12 3.63
CA CYS A 145 11.12 12.89 3.28
C CYS A 145 12.19 12.00 2.66
N ASP A 146 12.43 10.83 3.26
CA ASP A 146 13.42 9.88 2.76
C ASP A 146 13.10 9.44 1.33
N ILE A 147 11.84 9.05 1.09
CA ILE A 147 11.36 8.67 -0.25
C ILE A 147 11.46 9.88 -1.20
N HIS A 148 11.08 11.09 -0.78
CA HIS A 148 11.17 12.28 -1.63
C HIS A 148 12.60 12.55 -2.10
N ARG A 149 13.59 12.42 -1.21
CA ARG A 149 15.03 12.58 -1.53
C ARG A 149 15.56 11.49 -2.48
N GLU A 150 14.97 10.30 -2.46
CA GLU A 150 15.34 9.24 -3.42
C GLU A 150 14.98 9.63 -4.85
N PHE A 151 13.87 10.34 -5.06
CA PHE A 151 13.37 10.63 -6.40
C PHE A 151 13.55 12.08 -6.87
N CYS A 152 13.76 13.04 -5.97
CA CYS A 152 13.97 14.46 -6.29
C CYS A 152 15.42 14.88 -6.01
N ALA A 153 16.15 15.32 -7.04
CA ALA A 153 17.55 15.73 -6.89
C ALA A 153 17.74 17.03 -6.07
N HIS A 154 16.71 17.87 -5.99
CA HIS A 154 16.74 19.17 -5.31
C HIS A 154 16.11 19.16 -3.91
N ALA A 155 15.75 17.99 -3.37
CA ALA A 155 15.31 17.87 -1.98
C ALA A 155 16.53 17.94 -1.05
N ASN A 156 16.89 19.16 -0.63
CA ASN A 156 18.03 19.43 0.26
C ASN A 156 17.62 19.36 1.74
N GLU A 157 18.61 19.20 2.63
CA GLU A 157 18.44 19.33 4.08
C GLU A 157 19.00 20.67 4.60
N PRO A 158 18.38 21.27 5.64
CA PRO A 158 17.07 20.92 6.23
C PRO A 158 15.89 21.43 5.37
N CYS A 159 14.76 20.70 5.33
CA CYS A 159 13.50 21.17 4.74
C CYS A 159 12.27 20.60 5.49
N ASP A 160 11.16 21.35 5.53
CA ASP A 160 9.89 20.98 6.19
C ASP A 160 8.76 20.68 5.18
N ALA A 161 9.11 20.48 3.89
CA ALA A 161 8.15 20.42 2.79
C ALA A 161 7.21 19.20 2.81
N CYS A 162 7.58 18.13 3.51
CA CYS A 162 6.77 16.92 3.65
C CYS A 162 6.05 16.82 5.00
N ASP A 163 6.30 17.74 5.93
CA ASP A 163 5.78 17.68 7.28
C ASP A 163 4.29 18.01 7.33
N THR A 164 3.56 17.27 8.16
CA THR A 164 2.20 17.60 8.58
C THR A 164 2.29 18.44 9.85
N LYS A 165 2.32 19.78 9.70
CA LYS A 165 2.18 20.70 10.84
C LYS A 165 0.85 20.49 11.57
#